data_AF-A0A251RUB8-F1
#
_entry.id   AF-A0A251RUB8-F1
#
_cell.length_a   1.000
_cell.length_b   1.000
_cell.length_c   1.000
_cell.angle_alpha   90.00
_cell.angle_beta   90.00
_cell.angle_gamma   90.00
#
_symmetry.space_group_name_H-M   'P 1'
#
loop_
_entity.id
_entity.type
_entity.pdbx_description
1 polymer ?
#
loop_
_entity_poly.entity_id
_entity_poly.type
_entity_poly.pdbx_seq_one_letter_code
_entity_poly.pdbx_strand_id
1 'polypeptide(L)' 'MKSKWMGPYLITRIGNYGDIEIEDFDDHLRQVVNGYRLKPYLEANDINGSDKQSECFMFHFGP' A
#
# COMPACT_ATOMS: atom_id res chain seq x y z
N MET A 1 -16.30 -9.47 -13.33
CA MET A 1 -15.17 -9.53 -12.39
C MET A 1 -15.25 -8.31 -11.49
N LYS A 2 -15.25 -8.47 -10.16
CA LYS A 2 -15.18 -7.34 -9.22
C LYS A 2 -13.71 -7.11 -8.91
N SER A 3 -13.20 -5.90 -9.11
CA SER A 3 -11.86 -5.51 -8.63
C SER A 3 -11.78 -5.72 -7.12
N LYS A 4 -10.81 -6.52 -6.66
CA LYS A 4 -10.55 -6.72 -5.24
C LYS A 4 -9.38 -5.85 -4.84
N TRP A 5 -9.65 -4.84 -4.02
CA TRP A 5 -8.63 -4.04 -3.37
C TRP A 5 -8.31 -4.69 -2.02
N MET A 6 -7.03 -4.86 -1.71
CA MET A 6 -6.53 -5.35 -0.42
C MET A 6 -5.66 -4.28 0.23
N GLY A 7 -5.47 -4.37 1.53
CA GLY A 7 -4.75 -3.36 2.31
C GLY A 7 -5.63 -2.80 3.42
N PRO A 8 -5.15 -1.79 4.15
CA PRO A 8 -4.07 -0.84 3.81
C PRO A 8 -2.65 -1.44 3.80
N TYR A 9 -1.73 -0.84 3.02
CA TYR A 9 -0.29 -1.13 3.02
C TYR A 9 0.55 0.14 3.18
N LEU A 10 1.73 0.02 3.78
CA LEU A 10 2.73 1.09 3.89
C LEU A 10 3.71 1.00 2.71
N ILE A 11 4.06 2.14 2.08
CA ILE A 11 5.18 2.18 1.15
C ILE A 11 6.49 2.28 1.93
N THR A 12 7.40 1.33 1.73
CA THR A 12 8.74 1.32 2.35
C THR A 12 9.82 1.82 1.41
N ARG A 13 9.64 1.65 0.09
CA ARG A 13 10.58 2.10 -0.94
C ARG A 13 9.89 2.35 -2.28
N ILE A 14 10.27 3.45 -2.93
CA ILE A 14 9.93 3.72 -4.34
C ILE A 14 11.15 3.39 -5.19
N GLY A 15 10.99 2.47 -6.14
CA GLY A 15 12.00 2.10 -7.12
C GLY A 15 12.01 3.01 -8.35
N ASN A 16 13.04 2.88 -9.17
CA ASN A 16 13.28 3.78 -10.29
C ASN A 16 12.40 3.48 -11.51
N TYR A 17 11.78 2.31 -11.58
CA TYR A 17 11.04 1.83 -12.77
C TYR A 17 9.56 1.62 -12.48
N GLY A 18 9.02 2.31 -11.46
CA GLY A 18 7.63 2.16 -11.04
C GLY A 18 7.38 0.89 -10.22
N ASP A 19 8.44 0.18 -9.84
CA ASP A 19 8.41 -0.80 -8.76
C ASP A 19 8.29 -0.09 -7.41
N ILE A 20 7.38 -0.55 -6.57
CA ILE A 20 7.14 0.00 -5.24
C ILE A 20 7.14 -1.15 -4.25
N GLU A 21 7.96 -1.05 -3.21
CA GLU A 21 7.93 -1.99 -2.09
C GLU A 21 6.87 -1.53 -1.10
N ILE A 22 5.95 -2.44 -0.80
CA ILE A 22 4.89 -2.25 0.18
C ILE A 22 5.02 -3.25 1.32
N GLU A 23 4.62 -2.85 2.51
CA GLU A 23 4.62 -3.63 3.74
C GLU A 23 3.19 -3.70 4.31
N ASP A 24 2.77 -4.90 4.72
CA ASP A 24 1.51 -5.13 5.42
C ASP A 24 1.62 -4.71 6.91
N PHE A 25 0.56 -4.16 7.48
CA PHE A 25 0.57 -3.68 8.87
C PHE A 25 0.45 -4.81 9.90
N ASP A 26 -0.11 -5.96 9.53
CA ASP A 26 -0.44 -7.06 10.45
C ASP A 26 0.75 -8.01 10.61
N ASP A 27 1.34 -8.45 9.50
CA ASP A 27 2.43 -9.45 9.49
C ASP A 27 3.81 -8.89 9.08
N HIS A 28 3.90 -7.59 8.77
CA HIS A 28 5.11 -6.92 8.27
C HIS A 28 5.71 -7.56 7.01
N LEU A 29 4.89 -8.30 6.24
CA LEU A 29 5.33 -8.91 5.01
C LEU A 29 5.58 -7.83 3.96
N ARG A 30 6.77 -7.87 3.36
CA ARG A 30 7.16 -6.98 2.27
C ARG A 30 6.99 -7.64 0.92
N GLN A 31 6.46 -6.89 -0.03
CA GLN A 31 6.34 -7.30 -1.41
C GLN A 31 6.59 -6.14 -2.36
N VAL A 32 7.16 -6.43 -3.53
CA VAL A 32 7.35 -5.44 -4.58
C VAL A 32 6.22 -5.56 -5.59
N VAL A 33 5.55 -4.44 -5.87
CA VAL A 33 4.43 -4.36 -6.81
C VAL A 33 4.68 -3.26 -7.84
N ASN A 34 3.96 -3.31 -8.95
CA ASN A 34 3.91 -2.18 -9.87
C ASN A 34 3.04 -1.08 -9.24
N GLY A 35 3.53 0.16 -9.19
CA GLY A 35 2.83 1.31 -8.63
C GLY A 35 1.47 1.59 -9.28
N TYR A 36 1.25 1.16 -10.52
CA TYR A 36 -0.06 1.21 -11.18
C TYR A 36 -1.16 0.41 -10.44
N ARG A 37 -0.77 -0.58 -9.63
CA ARG A 37 -1.68 -1.40 -8.83
C ARG A 37 -1.98 -0.78 -7.45
N LEU A 38 -1.43 0.40 -7.14
CA LEU A 38 -1.64 1.08 -5.86
C LEU A 38 -2.62 2.23 -6.00
N LYS A 39 -3.44 2.44 -4.97
CA LYS A 39 -4.27 3.64 -4.81
C LYS A 39 -4.14 4.21 -3.41
N PRO A 40 -4.10 5.54 -3.23
CA PRO A 40 -4.09 6.14 -1.89
C PRO A 40 -5.28 5.68 -1.05
N TYR A 41 -5.03 5.39 0.22
CA TYR A 41 -6.06 5.10 1.21
C TYR A 41 -6.37 6.38 2.01
N LEU A 42 -7.59 6.89 1.86
CA LEU A 42 -7.99 8.21 2.37
C LEU A 42 -8.07 8.27 3.90
N GLU A 43 -8.28 7.14 4.56
CA GLU A 43 -8.44 7.05 6.03
C GLU A 43 -7.15 6.59 6.71
N ALA A 44 -5.98 6.90 6.12
CA ALA A 44 -4.67 6.52 6.66
C ALA A 44 -4.43 6.99 8.12
N ASN A 45 -5.11 8.07 8.54
CA ASN A 45 -5.01 8.62 9.89
C ASN A 45 -5.55 7.68 10.97
N ASP A 46 -6.50 6.79 10.63
CA ASP A 46 -7.08 5.84 11.58
C ASP A 46 -6.13 4.69 11.91
N ILE A 47 -5.11 4.46 11.06
CA ILE A 47 -4.17 3.34 11.18
C ILE A 47 -2.89 3.75 11.90
N ASN A 48 -2.34 4.94 11.58
CA ASN A 48 -1.01 5.32 12.07
C ASN A 48 -1.00 6.07 13.40
N GLY A 49 -2.17 6.43 13.93
CA GLY A 49 -2.24 7.46 14.96
C GLY A 49 -1.73 8.80 14.41
N SER A 50 -2.01 9.89 15.11
CA SER A 50 -1.75 11.27 14.66
C SER A 50 -0.29 11.64 14.37
N ASP A 51 0.67 10.71 14.48
CA ASP A 51 2.09 11.02 14.56
C ASP A 51 2.86 10.82 13.23
N LYS A 52 2.27 10.18 12.21
CA LYS A 52 2.95 10.05 10.91
C LYS A 52 1.96 10.19 9.76
N GLN A 53 2.18 11.19 8.91
CA GLN A 53 1.59 11.27 7.56
C GLN A 53 2.15 10.18 6.65
N SER A 54 2.15 8.93 7.10
CA SER A 54 2.49 7.80 6.27
C SER A 54 1.28 7.53 5.39
N GLU A 55 1.38 7.92 4.11
CA GLU A 55 0.38 7.57 3.11
C GLU A 55 0.26 6.05 3.05
N CYS A 56 -0.95 5.57 3.34
CA CYS A 56 -1.32 4.17 3.20
C CYS A 56 -1.89 3.95 1.80
N PHE A 57 -1.73 2.75 1.25
CA PHE A 57 -2.18 2.43 -0.10
C PHE A 57 -2.96 1.12 -0.13
N MET A 58 -3.98 1.07 -0.97
CA MET A 58 -4.69 -0.15 -1.32
C MET A 58 -4.05 -0.78 -2.55
N PHE A 59 -3.81 -2.09 -2.50
CA PHE A 59 -3.26 -2.89 -3.59
C PHE A 59 -4.37 -3.60 -4.38
N HIS A 60 -4.34 -3.48 -5.70
CA HIS A 60 -5.24 -4.21 -6.58
C HIS A 60 -4.79 -5.67 -6.75
N PHE A 61 -5.58 -6.60 -6.20
CA PHE A 61 -5.33 -8.03 -6.29
C PHE A 61 -6.17 -8.64 -7.42
N GLY A 62 -5.52 -8.96 -8.52
CA GLY A 62 -6.13 -9.60 -9.68
C GLY A 62 -5.19 -9.66 -10.88
N PRO A 63 -5.51 -10.49 -11.89
CA PRO A 63 -4.79 -10.52 -13.15
C PRO A 63 -4.84 -9.15 -13.84
#